data_AF-A0A139BPL7-F1
#
_entry.id   AF-A0A139BPL7-F1
#
_cell.length_a   1.000
_cell.length_b   1.000
_cell.length_c   1.000
_cell.angle_alpha   90.00
_cell.angle_beta   90.00
_cell.angle_gamma   90.00
#
_symmetry.space_group_name_H-M   'P 1'
#
loop_
_entity.id
_entity.type
_entity.pdbx_description
1 polymer ?
#
loop_
_entity_poly.entity_id
_entity_poly.type
_entity_poly.pdbx_seq_one_letter_code
_entity_poly.pdbx_strand_id
1 'polypeptide(L)'
;MADLNFCTAVDLIIKASMEGKPRHEVILYVGKTPELLISYGLPDLPLVITGRTIDKIFFDHGITKGVIERLHGLVSSPMTIYRAAPPHQSGSVVVTLETHRGCPVIIPIRASKQLGRSYFANEITSMYAKEGESFDKRWLSAGLLLWAKNNP
;
A
#
# COMPACT_ATOMS: atom_id res chain seq x y z
N MET A 1 7.00 8.69 13.54
CA MET A 1 5.81 9.53 13.77
C MET A 1 4.99 9.52 12.49
N ALA A 2 3.65 9.48 12.59
CA ALA A 2 2.80 9.63 11.42
C ALA A 2 2.93 11.06 10.85
N ASP A 3 2.93 11.21 9.53
CA ASP A 3 2.94 12.53 8.89
C ASP A 3 1.57 13.19 9.11
N LEU A 4 1.56 14.31 9.85
CA LEU A 4 0.36 15.05 10.21
C LEU A 4 -0.41 15.53 8.96
N ASN A 5 0.30 15.86 7.87
CA ASN A 5 -0.32 16.28 6.62
C ASN A 5 -1.05 15.12 5.96
N PHE A 6 -0.44 13.93 5.93
CA PHE A 6 -1.07 12.72 5.39
C PHE A 6 -2.31 12.35 6.19
N CYS A 7 -2.23 12.35 7.52
CA CYS A 7 -3.38 12.01 8.38
C CYS A 7 -4.56 12.97 8.16
N THR A 8 -4.27 14.28 8.14
CA THR A 8 -5.29 15.30 7.88
C THR A 8 -5.92 15.12 6.50
N ALA A 9 -5.13 14.81 5.48
CA ALA A 9 -5.64 14.59 4.13
C ALA A 9 -6.52 13.32 4.03
N VAL A 10 -6.16 12.23 4.72
CA VAL A 10 -6.99 11.02 4.82
C VAL A 10 -8.35 11.34 5.44
N ASP A 11 -8.37 12.08 6.56
CA ASP A 11 -9.59 12.49 7.23
C ASP A 11 -10.50 13.34 6.33
N LEU A 12 -9.91 14.30 5.59
CA LEU A 12 -10.63 15.15 4.65
C LEU A 12 -11.20 14.37 3.46
N ILE A 13 -10.48 13.39 2.93
CA ILE A 13 -10.96 12.53 1.83
C ILE A 13 -12.18 11.74 2.30
N ILE A 14 -12.09 11.07 3.45
CA ILE A 14 -13.19 10.26 3.99
C ILE A 14 -14.42 11.13 4.25
N LYS A 15 -14.26 12.29 4.91
CA LYS A 15 -15.36 13.23 5.17
C LYS A 15 -16.02 13.71 3.87
N ALA A 16 -15.22 14.10 2.88
CA ALA A 16 -15.74 14.57 1.60
C ALA A 16 -16.56 13.48 0.88
N SER A 17 -16.12 12.22 0.93
CA SER A 17 -16.90 11.09 0.39
C SER A 17 -18.18 10.82 1.16
N MET A 18 -18.18 10.92 2.50
CA MET A 18 -19.40 10.81 3.31
C MET A 18 -20.43 11.90 2.97
N GLU A 19 -19.98 13.07 2.51
CA GLU A 19 -20.82 14.17 2.02
C GLU A 19 -21.24 14.01 0.54
N GLY A 20 -20.89 12.89 -0.11
CA GLY A 20 -21.18 12.66 -1.54
C GLY A 20 -20.30 13.46 -2.49
N LYS A 21 -19.15 13.98 -2.02
CA LYS A 21 -18.19 14.79 -2.79
C LYS A 21 -16.80 14.15 -2.80
N PRO A 22 -16.66 12.92 -3.33
CA PRO A 22 -15.39 12.19 -3.27
C PRO A 22 -14.26 12.94 -3.98
N ARG A 23 -13.06 12.92 -3.38
CA ARG A 23 -11.86 13.59 -3.89
C ARG A 23 -10.92 12.61 -4.60
N HIS A 24 -11.45 11.93 -5.62
CA HIS A 24 -10.78 10.80 -6.27
C HIS A 24 -9.50 11.16 -7.03
N GLU A 25 -9.43 12.37 -7.54
CA GLU A 25 -8.33 12.93 -8.34
C GLU A 25 -7.12 13.34 -7.51
N VAL A 26 -7.29 13.50 -6.19
CA VAL A 26 -6.21 13.93 -5.30
C VAL A 26 -5.15 12.83 -5.21
N ILE A 27 -3.89 13.22 -5.33
CA ILE A 27 -2.72 12.36 -5.12
C ILE A 27 -2.06 12.83 -3.83
N LEU A 28 -1.91 11.91 -2.87
CA LEU A 28 -1.24 12.18 -1.60
C LEU A 28 0.15 11.57 -1.59
N TYR A 29 1.11 12.36 -1.11
CA TYR A 29 2.42 11.86 -0.72
C TYR A 29 2.28 11.05 0.57
N VAL A 30 2.77 9.81 0.54
CA VAL A 30 2.76 8.90 1.70
C VAL A 30 4.11 8.94 2.42
N GLY A 31 5.20 9.09 1.67
CA GLY A 31 6.56 9.11 2.21
C GLY A 31 7.60 8.69 1.17
N LYS A 32 8.86 8.57 1.58
CA LYS A 32 9.91 7.97 0.75
C LYS A 32 9.69 6.46 0.66
N THR A 33 10.08 5.84 -0.46
CA THR A 33 10.16 4.37 -0.54
C THR A 33 11.23 3.88 0.46
N PRO A 34 10.90 2.95 1.36
CA PRO A 34 11.86 2.33 2.27
C PRO A 34 13.02 1.68 1.53
N GLU A 35 14.24 1.81 2.05
CA GLU A 35 15.47 1.24 1.46
C GLU A 35 15.35 -0.26 1.19
N LEU A 36 14.69 -0.99 2.09
CA LEU A 36 14.43 -2.42 1.91
C LEU A 36 13.68 -2.69 0.60
N LEU A 37 12.64 -1.92 0.27
CA LEU A 37 11.90 -2.10 -0.98
C LEU A 37 12.72 -1.66 -2.20
N ILE A 38 13.60 -0.66 -2.04
CA ILE A 38 14.55 -0.26 -3.08
C ILE A 38 15.52 -1.41 -3.39
N SER A 39 16.06 -2.07 -2.37
CA SER A 39 16.97 -3.23 -2.53
C SER A 39 16.33 -4.42 -3.24
N TYR A 40 14.99 -4.48 -3.27
CA TYR A 40 14.21 -5.51 -3.96
C TYR A 40 13.56 -5.03 -5.27
N GLY A 41 14.00 -3.88 -5.79
CA GLY A 41 13.73 -3.47 -7.17
C GLY A 41 12.65 -2.41 -7.35
N LEU A 42 12.11 -1.81 -6.28
CA LEU A 42 11.40 -0.54 -6.44
C LEU A 42 12.43 0.58 -6.73
N PRO A 43 12.13 1.51 -7.64
CA PRO A 43 12.98 2.67 -7.86
C PRO A 43 12.94 3.59 -6.63
N ASP A 44 14.02 4.36 -6.42
CA ASP A 44 14.08 5.44 -5.44
C ASP A 44 13.22 6.63 -5.89
N LEU A 45 11.91 6.43 -5.78
CA LEU A 45 10.85 7.38 -6.09
C LEU A 45 9.90 7.46 -4.91
N PRO A 46 9.21 8.60 -4.70
CA PRO A 46 8.28 8.76 -3.59
C PRO A 46 7.12 7.75 -3.64
N LEU A 47 6.61 7.35 -2.48
CA LEU A 47 5.37 6.60 -2.34
C LEU A 47 4.18 7.57 -2.38
N VAL A 48 3.20 7.24 -3.20
CA VAL A 48 1.96 8.01 -3.33
C VAL A 48 0.74 7.10 -3.26
N ILE A 49 -0.41 7.67 -2.92
CA ILE A 49 -1.71 7.01 -2.97
C ILE A 49 -2.75 8.01 -3.50
N THR A 50 -3.74 7.51 -4.25
CA THR A 50 -4.83 8.37 -4.73
C THR A 50 -5.96 8.45 -3.72
N GLY A 51 -6.72 9.54 -3.73
CA GLY A 51 -7.93 9.67 -2.92
C GLY A 51 -8.97 8.61 -3.27
N ARG A 52 -9.05 8.20 -4.54
CA ARG A 52 -9.85 7.03 -4.95
C ARG A 52 -9.43 5.75 -4.26
N THR A 53 -8.13 5.51 -4.11
CA THR A 53 -7.62 4.32 -3.43
C THR A 53 -7.93 4.39 -1.93
N ILE A 54 -7.74 5.54 -1.28
CA ILE A 54 -8.10 5.74 0.13
C ILE A 54 -9.58 5.48 0.37
N ASP A 55 -10.43 6.03 -0.49
CA ASP A 55 -11.89 5.87 -0.43
C ASP A 55 -12.28 4.38 -0.46
N LYS A 56 -11.78 3.64 -1.46
CA LYS A 56 -12.01 2.20 -1.57
C LYS A 56 -11.46 1.40 -0.40
N ILE A 57 -10.27 1.73 0.09
CA ILE A 57 -9.66 1.07 1.26
C ILE A 57 -10.58 1.20 2.48
N PHE A 58 -11.15 2.40 2.68
CA PHE A 58 -12.01 2.67 3.82
C PHE A 58 -13.42 2.08 3.65
N PHE A 59 -14.11 2.39 2.56
CA PHE A 59 -15.52 2.03 2.37
C PHE A 59 -15.72 0.60 1.84
N ASP A 60 -14.90 0.15 0.90
CA ASP A 60 -15.07 -1.17 0.27
C ASP A 60 -14.33 -2.27 1.06
N HIS A 61 -13.10 -2.00 1.49
CA HIS A 61 -12.28 -2.97 2.23
C HIS A 61 -12.44 -2.88 3.75
N GLY A 62 -13.11 -1.85 4.26
CA GLY A 62 -13.40 -1.69 5.69
C GLY A 62 -12.16 -1.42 6.55
N ILE A 63 -11.02 -1.05 5.96
CA ILE A 63 -9.81 -0.75 6.71
C ILE A 63 -10.04 0.57 7.45
N THR A 64 -9.83 0.54 8.77
CA THR A 64 -10.09 1.71 9.62
C THR A 64 -9.17 2.88 9.29
N LYS A 65 -9.68 4.11 9.46
CA LYS A 65 -8.91 5.34 9.25
C LYS A 65 -7.54 5.31 9.93
N GLY A 66 -7.49 4.94 11.21
CA GLY A 66 -6.25 4.90 11.97
C GLY A 66 -5.21 3.92 11.42
N VAL A 67 -5.65 2.84 10.76
CA VAL A 67 -4.74 1.90 10.06
C VAL A 67 -4.22 2.52 8.75
N ILE A 68 -5.07 3.22 7.99
CA ILE A 68 -4.68 3.95 6.78
C ILE A 68 -3.67 5.05 7.12
N GLU A 69 -3.87 5.80 8.21
CA GLU A 69 -2.96 6.87 8.66
C GLU A 69 -1.54 6.37 8.98
N ARG A 70 -1.39 5.07 9.31
CA ARG A 70 -0.09 4.43 9.57
C ARG A 70 0.56 3.82 8.31
N LEU A 71 -0.01 4.03 7.13
CA LEU A 71 0.40 3.38 5.88
C LEU A 71 1.91 3.40 5.64
N HIS A 72 2.57 4.57 5.79
CA HIS A 72 4.01 4.66 5.59
C HIS A 72 4.80 3.78 6.57
N GLY A 73 4.41 3.76 7.85
CA GLY A 73 5.02 2.92 8.87
C GLY A 73 4.84 1.42 8.57
N LEU A 74 3.66 1.02 8.11
CA LEU A 74 3.37 -0.37 7.74
C LEU A 74 4.22 -0.84 6.54
N VAL A 75 4.40 0.03 5.54
CA VAL A 75 5.26 -0.24 4.38
C VAL A 75 6.75 -0.24 4.76
N SER A 76 7.14 0.58 5.75
CA SER A 76 8.53 0.68 6.24
C SER A 76 8.95 -0.45 7.17
N SER A 77 8.00 -1.23 7.68
CA SER A 77 8.25 -2.37 8.57
C SER A 77 7.43 -3.58 8.14
N PRO A 78 7.66 -4.11 6.92
CA PRO A 78 6.92 -5.24 6.40
C PRO A 78 7.26 -6.52 7.18
N MET A 79 6.33 -7.47 7.17
CA MET A 79 6.61 -8.85 7.58
C MET A 79 7.23 -9.63 6.42
N THR A 80 6.63 -9.53 5.24
CA THR A 80 7.08 -10.25 4.04
C THR A 80 6.90 -9.37 2.81
N ILE A 81 7.82 -9.48 1.86
CA ILE A 81 7.76 -8.80 0.56
C ILE A 81 7.72 -9.85 -0.54
N TYR A 82 6.74 -9.72 -1.42
CA TYR A 82 6.63 -10.53 -2.63
C TYR A 82 6.77 -9.66 -3.88
N ARG A 83 7.27 -10.26 -4.96
CA ARG A 83 7.24 -9.66 -6.30
C ARG A 83 5.79 -9.52 -6.74
N ALA A 84 5.44 -8.39 -7.35
CA ALA A 84 4.12 -8.25 -7.93
C ALA A 84 3.91 -9.24 -9.08
N ALA A 85 2.75 -9.88 -9.11
CA ALA A 85 2.38 -10.90 -10.09
C ALA A 85 1.41 -10.32 -11.14
N PRO A 86 1.19 -11.01 -12.27
CA PRO A 86 0.22 -10.58 -13.28
C PRO A 86 -1.15 -10.22 -12.66
N PRO A 87 -1.81 -9.16 -13.15
CA PRO A 87 -1.47 -8.38 -14.36
C PRO A 87 -0.49 -7.21 -14.12
N HIS A 88 0.01 -6.99 -12.91
CA HIS A 88 0.83 -5.82 -12.58
C HIS A 88 2.24 -6.24 -12.18
N GLN A 89 3.05 -6.57 -13.19
CA GLN A 89 4.39 -7.17 -12.99
C GLN A 89 5.46 -6.15 -12.54
N SER A 90 5.22 -4.85 -12.71
CA SER A 90 6.13 -3.79 -12.24
C SER A 90 5.76 -3.34 -10.83
N GLY A 91 6.30 -4.01 -9.81
CA GLY A 91 6.04 -3.64 -8.43
C GLY A 91 6.40 -4.67 -7.38
N SER A 92 5.92 -4.42 -6.16
CA SER A 92 6.06 -5.30 -5.00
C SER A 92 4.73 -5.38 -4.23
N VAL A 93 4.52 -6.48 -3.52
CA VAL A 93 3.40 -6.67 -2.62
C VAL A 93 3.95 -6.83 -1.21
N VAL A 94 3.52 -5.94 -0.31
CA VAL A 94 3.93 -5.95 1.10
C VAL A 94 2.86 -6.66 1.92
N VAL A 95 3.29 -7.62 2.74
CA VAL A 95 2.49 -8.20 3.82
C VAL A 95 2.98 -7.60 5.13
N THR A 96 2.05 -7.10 5.94
CA THR A 96 2.36 -6.38 7.19
C THR A 96 2.09 -7.26 8.41
N LEU A 97 2.56 -6.81 9.59
CA LEU A 97 2.16 -7.40 10.88
C LEU A 97 0.75 -6.97 11.31
N GLU A 98 0.18 -5.94 10.68
CA GLU A 98 -1.17 -5.47 10.96
C GLU A 98 -2.19 -6.50 10.46
N THR A 99 -3.18 -6.79 11.30
CA THR A 99 -4.28 -7.68 10.95
C THR A 99 -5.60 -6.93 10.95
N HIS A 100 -6.47 -7.23 9.99
CA HIS A 100 -7.85 -6.77 9.97
C HIS A 100 -8.77 -8.00 9.87
N ARG A 101 -9.72 -8.14 10.81
CA ARG A 101 -10.61 -9.31 10.91
C ARG A 101 -9.85 -10.64 10.95
N GLY A 102 -8.73 -10.69 11.68
CA GLY A 102 -7.88 -11.88 11.80
C GLY A 102 -7.02 -12.19 10.58
N CYS A 103 -7.13 -11.41 9.50
CA CYS A 103 -6.37 -11.60 8.26
C CYS A 103 -5.24 -10.57 8.14
N PRO A 104 -4.06 -10.95 7.60
CA PRO A 104 -2.97 -10.02 7.42
C PRO A 104 -3.33 -8.93 6.41
N VAL A 105 -2.91 -7.69 6.68
CA VAL A 105 -3.09 -6.58 5.74
C VAL A 105 -2.00 -6.60 4.68
N ILE A 106 -2.43 -6.57 3.42
CA ILE A 106 -1.59 -6.54 2.22
C ILE A 106 -1.65 -5.17 1.56
N ILE A 107 -0.49 -4.68 1.12
CA ILE A 107 -0.32 -3.38 0.46
C ILE A 107 0.45 -3.59 -0.87
N PRO A 108 -0.26 -3.65 -2.02
CA PRO A 108 0.38 -3.72 -3.33
C PRO A 108 0.91 -2.35 -3.81
N ILE A 109 2.16 -2.31 -4.25
CA ILE A 109 2.88 -1.12 -4.71
C ILE A 109 3.29 -1.32 -6.16
N ARG A 110 2.86 -0.43 -7.05
CA ARG A 110 3.27 -0.38 -8.46
C ARG A 110 4.45 0.56 -8.65
N ALA A 111 5.48 0.11 -9.34
CA ALA A 111 6.68 0.91 -9.61
C ALA A 111 6.48 1.93 -10.74
N SER A 112 7.19 3.06 -10.65
CA SER A 112 7.35 4.06 -11.73
C SER A 112 6.06 4.51 -12.39
N LYS A 113 5.00 4.73 -11.61
CA LYS A 113 3.75 5.30 -12.12
C LYS A 113 3.99 6.76 -12.51
N GLN A 114 3.76 7.08 -13.78
CA GLN A 114 3.75 8.45 -14.26
C GLN A 114 2.51 9.19 -13.74
N LEU A 115 2.72 10.33 -13.08
CA LEU A 115 1.70 11.27 -12.64
C LEU A 115 1.88 12.58 -13.41
N GLY A 116 0.89 12.96 -14.21
CA GLY A 116 1.03 14.11 -15.11
C GLY A 116 2.11 13.87 -16.18
N ARG A 117 2.81 14.95 -16.59
CA ARG A 117 3.73 14.90 -17.73
C ARG A 117 5.13 14.37 -17.39
N SER A 118 5.69 14.72 -16.22
CA SER A 118 7.12 14.50 -15.93
C SER A 118 7.41 13.97 -14.53
N TYR A 119 6.38 13.67 -13.73
CA TYR A 119 6.57 13.17 -12.38
C TYR A 119 6.32 11.66 -12.33
N PHE A 120 7.19 10.93 -11.63
CA PHE A 120 7.06 9.49 -11.44
C PHE A 120 7.08 9.17 -9.95
N ALA A 121 6.28 8.18 -9.56
CA ALA A 121 6.18 7.73 -8.18
C ALA A 121 5.95 6.22 -8.09
N ASN A 122 6.22 5.66 -6.92
CA ASN A 122 5.72 4.34 -6.56
C ASN A 122 4.29 4.49 -6.03
N GLU A 123 3.32 3.85 -6.68
CA GLU A 123 1.90 4.00 -6.38
C GLU A 123 1.42 2.86 -5.48
N ILE A 124 0.90 3.20 -4.29
CA ILE A 124 0.13 2.26 -3.48
C ILE A 124 -1.23 2.10 -4.14
N THR A 125 -1.49 0.90 -4.65
CA THR A 125 -2.67 0.63 -5.49
C THR A 125 -3.85 0.07 -4.69
N SER A 126 -3.60 -0.47 -3.50
CA SER A 126 -4.65 -0.90 -2.56
C SER A 126 -4.06 -1.14 -1.16
N MET A 127 -4.93 -1.39 -0.20
CA MET A 127 -4.66 -1.89 1.14
C MET A 127 -5.88 -2.69 1.60
N TYR A 128 -5.70 -3.96 1.91
CA TYR A 128 -6.84 -4.82 2.27
C TYR A 128 -6.40 -6.02 3.10
N ALA A 129 -7.33 -6.54 3.90
CA ALA A 129 -7.14 -7.80 4.60
C ALA A 129 -7.20 -8.95 3.59
N LYS A 130 -6.19 -9.81 3.58
CA LYS A 130 -6.19 -10.96 2.68
C LYS A 130 -6.81 -12.17 3.35
N GLU A 131 -8.07 -12.43 3.01
CA GLU A 131 -8.81 -13.61 3.46
C GLU A 131 -8.37 -14.89 2.71
N GLY A 132 -8.43 -16.04 3.39
CA GLY A 132 -8.15 -17.37 2.85
C GLY A 132 -6.77 -17.94 3.21
N GLU A 133 -6.73 -19.23 3.52
CA GLU A 133 -5.62 -19.93 4.23
C GLU A 133 -4.33 -20.20 3.41
N SER A 134 -4.11 -19.56 2.25
CA SER A 134 -3.04 -20.04 1.35
C SER A 134 -2.48 -19.06 0.33
N PHE A 135 -2.71 -17.75 0.47
CA PHE A 135 -2.09 -16.79 -0.46
C PHE A 135 -0.56 -16.84 -0.37
N ASP A 136 -0.04 -17.04 0.84
CA ASP A 136 1.38 -17.18 1.16
C ASP A 136 1.96 -18.44 0.51
N LYS A 137 1.35 -19.61 0.70
CA LYS A 137 1.76 -20.87 0.08
C LYS A 137 1.76 -20.77 -1.44
N ARG A 138 0.71 -20.19 -2.02
CA ARG A 138 0.60 -19.99 -3.47
C ARG A 138 1.72 -19.10 -4.01
N TRP A 139 2.01 -17.98 -3.34
CA TRP A 139 3.05 -17.04 -3.79
C TRP A 139 4.46 -17.58 -3.55
N LEU A 140 4.66 -18.35 -2.47
CA LEU A 140 5.89 -19.10 -2.22
C LEU A 140 6.14 -20.14 -3.32
N SER A 141 5.15 -20.99 -3.62
CA SER A 141 5.26 -21.99 -4.70
C SER A 141 5.44 -21.37 -6.09
N ALA A 142 4.96 -20.13 -6.28
CA ALA A 142 5.19 -19.37 -7.51
C ALA A 142 6.55 -18.63 -7.55
N GLY A 143 7.40 -18.80 -6.53
CA GLY A 143 8.73 -18.18 -6.47
C GLY A 143 8.69 -16.65 -6.34
N LEU A 144 7.62 -16.10 -5.77
CA LEU A 144 7.44 -14.65 -5.68
C LEU A 144 8.08 -14.03 -4.43
N LEU A 145 8.53 -14.82 -3.47
CA LEU A 145 9.15 -14.30 -2.25
C LEU A 145 10.42 -13.51 -2.59
N LEU A 146 10.48 -12.26 -2.12
CA LEU A 146 11.68 -11.42 -2.20
C LEU A 146 12.39 -11.38 -0.85
N TRP A 147 11.62 -11.27 0.24
CA TRP A 147 12.16 -11.13 1.60
C TRP A 147 11.13 -11.49 2.68
N ALA A 148 11.59 -11.99 3.82
CA ALA A 148 10.79 -12.19 5.03
C ALA A 148 11.59 -11.78 6.28
N LYS A 149 10.94 -11.11 7.24
CA LYS A 149 11.56 -10.60 8.49
C LYS A 149 12.21 -11.69 9.33
N ASN A 150 11.65 -12.90 9.30
CA ASN A 150 12.22 -14.09 9.90
C ASN A 150 12.47 -15.09 8.78
N ASN A 151 13.52 -14.86 7.98
CA ASN A 151 14.00 -15.92 7.10
C ASN A 151 14.52 -17.05 8.01
N PRO A 152 14.00 -18.29 7.94
CA PRO A 152 14.63 -19.42 8.62
C PRO A 152 16.05 -19.66 8.09
#